data_AF-A0A383DYH7-F1
#
_entry.id   AF-A0A383DYH7-F1
#
_cell.length_a   1.000
_cell.length_b   1.000
_cell.length_c   1.000
_cell.angle_alpha   90.00
_cell.angle_beta   90.00
_cell.angle_gamma   90.00
#
_symmetry.space_group_name_H-M   'P 1'
#
loop_
_entity.id
_entity.type
_entity.pdbx_description
1 polymer ?
#
loop_
_entity_poly.entity_id
_entity_poly.type
_entity_poly.pdbx_seq_one_letter_code
_entity_poly.pdbx_strand_id
1 'polypeptide(L)'
;DPVIYRIVHADHPRTGDKWKIYPSYDFAHGQSDSIEGITHSICTLEFEDHRPLYDWFCQNLGIHHPQQIEFARLNLNYVVMSKRKMLRLVEEGQVNGWDDPRMPTLQGMRRRGFTPEAIRNFAERVGVAKRENVIDVALLEHCLREDLNKRAQRRMGVLRPLKVVIDNYPEDQVEELDAINNPEDASAGSRKVPFSRELYIERDDFMEDPPKKFFRLGPGREVRLRYAYYVTC
;
A
#
# COMPACT_ATOMS: atom_id res chain seq x y z
N ASP A 1 -17.82 13.54 36.51
CA ASP A 1 -16.55 13.38 37.25
C ASP A 1 -15.66 12.35 36.57
N PRO A 2 -14.99 12.73 35.47
CA PRO A 2 -14.03 11.86 34.78
C PRO A 2 -12.76 11.67 35.60
N VAL A 3 -12.13 10.50 35.49
CA VAL A 3 -10.87 10.21 36.17
C VAL A 3 -9.74 11.00 35.51
N ILE A 4 -9.00 11.77 36.32
CA ILE A 4 -7.87 12.61 35.88
C ILE A 4 -6.54 11.86 35.98
N TYR A 5 -6.30 11.16 37.10
CA TYR A 5 -5.10 10.37 37.32
C TYR A 5 -5.45 8.98 37.84
N ARG A 6 -4.58 8.01 37.54
CA ARG A 6 -4.62 6.66 38.13
C ARG A 6 -3.28 6.31 38.75
N ILE A 7 -3.32 5.56 39.85
CA ILE A 7 -2.11 4.98 40.46
C ILE A 7 -1.71 3.77 39.62
N VAL A 8 -0.47 3.75 39.14
CA VAL A 8 0.12 2.63 38.40
C VAL A 8 1.58 2.47 38.85
N HIS A 9 1.93 1.29 39.36
CA HIS A 9 3.29 0.95 39.76
C HIS A 9 4.01 0.25 38.61
N ALA A 10 4.42 1.02 37.59
CA ALA A 10 5.18 0.52 36.44
C ALA A 10 6.24 1.54 36.03
N ASP A 11 7.36 1.06 35.48
CA ASP A 11 8.42 1.93 34.96
C ASP A 11 8.00 2.51 33.61
N HIS A 12 8.18 3.82 33.44
CA HIS A 12 7.85 4.50 32.19
C HIS A 12 9.10 4.60 31.29
N PRO A 13 9.01 4.27 29.98
CA PRO A 13 10.17 4.24 29.08
C PRO A 13 11.00 5.52 29.02
N ARG A 14 10.41 6.69 29.31
CA ARG A 14 11.13 7.99 29.30
C ARG A 14 11.46 8.56 30.68
N THR A 15 10.72 8.18 31.71
CA THR A 15 10.81 8.83 33.04
C THR A 15 11.15 7.84 34.15
N GLY A 16 11.41 6.57 33.82
CA GLY A 16 11.77 5.53 34.76
C GLY A 16 10.70 5.34 35.83
N ASP A 17 11.14 5.21 37.07
CA ASP A 17 10.31 4.94 38.25
C ASP A 17 9.77 6.21 38.94
N LYS A 18 10.09 7.41 38.41
CA LYS A 18 9.86 8.71 39.03
C LYS A 18 8.39 8.98 39.39
N TRP A 19 7.46 8.47 38.57
CA TRP A 19 6.03 8.71 38.74
C TRP A 19 5.31 7.43 39.15
N LYS A 20 4.35 7.54 40.08
CA LYS A 20 3.44 6.44 40.48
C LYS A 20 1.99 6.74 40.15
N ILE A 21 1.73 7.91 39.55
CA ILE A 21 0.43 8.34 39.05
C ILE A 21 0.59 8.79 37.60
N TYR A 22 -0.37 8.42 36.75
CA TYR A 22 -0.35 8.75 35.33
C TYR A 22 -1.67 9.40 34.92
N PRO A 23 -1.62 10.45 34.08
CA PRO A 23 -2.83 11.15 33.65
C PRO A 23 -3.67 10.26 32.73
N SER A 24 -4.98 10.47 32.75
CA SER A 24 -5.87 9.92 31.71
C SER A 24 -5.61 10.62 30.37
N TYR A 25 -6.05 9.99 29.29
CA TYR A 25 -6.00 10.60 27.96
C TYR A 25 -6.69 11.97 27.94
N ASP A 26 -7.90 12.04 28.51
CA ASP A 26 -8.71 13.26 28.55
C ASP A 26 -8.06 14.44 29.28
N PHE A 27 -7.24 14.16 30.30
CA PHE A 27 -6.50 15.19 31.02
C PHE A 27 -5.13 15.51 30.41
N ALA A 28 -4.58 14.62 29.58
CA ALA A 28 -3.30 14.88 28.93
C ALA A 28 -3.49 15.63 27.60
N HIS A 29 -4.53 15.31 26.84
CA HIS A 29 -4.67 15.71 25.44
C HIS A 29 -4.74 17.24 25.26
N GLY A 30 -5.76 17.90 25.82
CA GLY A 30 -5.94 19.35 25.62
C GLY A 30 -4.85 20.21 26.27
N GLN A 31 -4.28 19.74 27.38
CA GLN A 31 -3.16 20.37 28.05
C GLN A 31 -1.89 20.28 27.20
N SER A 32 -1.62 19.12 26.60
CA SER A 32 -0.51 18.96 25.64
C SER A 32 -0.69 19.87 24.44
N ASP A 33 -1.88 19.87 23.82
CA ASP A 33 -2.17 20.75 22.68
C ASP A 33 -2.03 22.22 23.04
N SER A 34 -2.47 22.61 24.25
CA SER A 34 -2.28 23.96 24.77
C SER A 34 -0.81 24.32 24.98
N ILE A 35 -0.01 23.43 25.56
CA ILE A 35 1.42 23.66 25.83
C ILE A 35 2.21 23.78 24.52
N GLU A 36 1.82 23.02 23.51
CA GLU A 36 2.45 23.02 22.18
C GLU A 36 1.93 24.15 21.27
N GLY A 37 0.91 24.91 21.69
CA GLY A 37 0.34 26.01 20.91
C GLY A 37 -0.46 25.56 19.68
N ILE A 38 -1.02 24.35 19.73
CA ILE A 38 -1.85 23.80 18.65
C ILE A 38 -3.05 24.70 18.40
N THR A 39 -3.38 24.94 17.13
CA THR A 39 -4.56 25.73 16.76
C THR A 39 -5.78 24.84 16.49
N HIS A 40 -5.56 23.75 15.76
CA HIS A 40 -6.59 22.80 15.35
C HIS A 40 -6.16 21.39 15.74
N SER A 41 -6.80 20.84 16.77
CA SER A 41 -6.56 19.47 17.24
C SER A 41 -7.46 18.51 16.47
N ILE A 42 -6.90 17.80 15.49
CA ILE A 42 -7.65 16.97 14.55
C ILE A 42 -7.64 15.52 15.04
N CYS A 43 -8.81 14.98 15.38
CA CYS A 43 -8.96 13.60 15.86
C CYS A 43 -10.13 12.88 15.16
N THR A 44 -10.37 11.62 15.51
CA THR A 44 -11.46 10.84 14.90
C THR A 44 -12.77 10.97 15.68
N LEU A 45 -13.90 10.65 15.06
CA LEU A 45 -15.24 10.75 15.66
C LEU A 45 -15.40 9.97 16.98
N GLU A 46 -14.56 8.95 17.24
CA GLU A 46 -14.56 8.26 18.53
C GLU A 46 -14.30 9.18 19.73
N PHE A 47 -13.76 10.39 19.50
CA PHE A 47 -13.47 11.38 20.54
C PHE A 47 -14.42 12.60 20.53
N GLU A 48 -15.53 12.55 19.77
CA GLU A 48 -16.47 13.68 19.72
C GLU A 48 -17.14 13.94 21.08
N ASP A 49 -17.52 12.87 21.79
CA ASP A 49 -18.09 12.96 23.15
C ASP A 49 -17.06 13.39 24.21
N HIS A 50 -15.77 13.39 23.87
CA HIS A 50 -14.68 13.84 24.75
C HIS A 50 -14.46 15.36 24.65
N ARG A 51 -14.91 16.01 23.57
CA ARG A 51 -14.75 17.46 23.35
C ARG A 51 -15.28 18.33 24.49
N PRO A 52 -16.47 18.08 25.09
CA PRO A 52 -16.94 18.91 26.20
C PRO A 52 -16.00 18.90 27.40
N LEU A 53 -15.32 17.78 27.66
CA LEU A 53 -14.35 17.66 28.73
C LEU A 53 -13.02 18.33 28.37
N TYR A 54 -12.57 18.17 27.12
CA TYR A 54 -11.43 18.89 26.57
C TYR A 54 -11.60 20.41 26.75
N ASP A 55 -12.75 20.95 26.33
CA ASP A 55 -13.09 22.37 26.42
C ASP A 55 -13.17 22.84 27.88
N TRP A 56 -13.82 22.03 28.73
CA TRP A 56 -13.94 22.32 30.16
C TRP A 56 -12.56 22.48 30.81
N PHE A 57 -11.60 21.60 30.50
CA PHE A 57 -10.25 21.70 31.04
C PHE A 57 -9.53 22.97 30.58
N CYS A 58 -9.54 23.27 29.28
CA CYS A 58 -8.88 24.47 28.76
C CYS A 58 -9.44 25.74 29.40
N GLN A 59 -10.77 25.83 29.53
CA GLN A 59 -11.46 26.98 30.13
C GLN A 59 -11.15 27.13 31.62
N ASN A 60 -11.26 26.05 32.41
CA ASN A 60 -11.08 26.13 33.87
C ASN A 60 -9.63 26.32 34.29
N LEU A 61 -8.68 25.87 33.46
CA LEU A 61 -7.25 26.12 33.70
C LEU A 61 -6.80 27.49 33.18
N GLY A 62 -7.62 28.19 32.39
CA GLY A 62 -7.28 29.49 31.80
C GLY A 62 -6.08 29.41 30.85
N ILE A 63 -5.95 28.30 30.12
CA ILE A 63 -4.84 28.02 29.21
C ILE A 63 -5.24 28.31 27.76
N HIS A 64 -4.27 28.23 26.83
CA HIS A 64 -4.56 28.29 25.40
C HIS A 64 -5.61 27.24 25.05
N HIS A 65 -6.60 27.60 24.22
CA HIS A 65 -7.74 26.73 23.89
C HIS A 65 -7.71 26.37 22.41
N PRO A 66 -7.03 25.25 22.04
CA PRO A 66 -7.08 24.73 20.69
C PRO A 66 -8.49 24.24 20.32
N GLN A 67 -8.86 24.37 19.06
CA GLN A 67 -10.13 23.86 18.56
C GLN A 67 -10.03 22.36 18.24
N GLN A 68 -10.75 21.51 18.96
CA GLN A 68 -10.89 20.11 18.57
C GLN A 68 -11.82 19.97 17.35
N ILE A 69 -11.37 19.22 16.34
CA ILE A 69 -12.12 18.94 15.11
C ILE A 69 -12.06 17.45 14.81
N GLU A 70 -13.22 16.83 14.69
CA GLU A 70 -13.33 15.39 14.46
C GLU A 70 -13.62 15.07 12.99
N PHE A 71 -13.09 13.94 12.52
CA PHE A 71 -13.42 13.36 11.21
C PHE A 71 -13.65 11.85 11.29
N ALA A 72 -14.37 11.30 10.32
CA ALA A 72 -14.61 9.87 10.26
C ALA A 72 -13.30 9.13 9.92
N ARG A 73 -12.98 8.11 10.70
CA ARG A 73 -11.82 7.25 10.43
C ARG A 73 -11.92 6.58 9.06
N LEU A 74 -10.76 6.33 8.46
CA LEU A 74 -10.67 5.46 7.29
C LEU A 74 -11.01 4.02 7.67
N ASN A 75 -12.03 3.46 7.01
CA ASN A 75 -12.33 2.04 7.04
C ASN A 75 -12.26 1.48 5.62
N LEU A 76 -11.48 0.42 5.44
CA LEU A 76 -11.30 -0.28 4.17
C LEU A 76 -12.03 -1.62 4.23
N ASN A 77 -12.74 -2.01 3.17
CA ASN A 77 -13.22 -3.38 3.04
C ASN A 77 -12.05 -4.35 2.79
N TYR A 78 -12.23 -5.64 3.10
CA TYR A 78 -11.21 -6.70 2.99
C TYR A 78 -9.90 -6.48 3.77
N VAL A 79 -9.81 -5.44 4.58
CA VAL A 79 -8.62 -5.07 5.34
C VAL A 79 -8.92 -4.99 6.83
N VAL A 80 -8.06 -5.60 7.64
CA VAL A 80 -8.17 -5.58 9.10
C VAL A 80 -7.36 -4.43 9.68
N MET A 81 -8.04 -3.36 10.12
CA MET A 81 -7.40 -2.16 10.68
C MET A 81 -7.20 -2.21 12.21
N SER A 82 -7.70 -3.24 12.89
CA SER A 82 -7.57 -3.36 14.35
C SER A 82 -6.19 -3.89 14.74
N LYS A 83 -5.45 -3.13 15.56
CA LYS A 83 -4.14 -3.54 16.10
C LYS A 83 -4.18 -4.90 16.78
N ARG A 84 -5.23 -5.19 17.57
CA ARG A 84 -5.39 -6.48 18.25
C ARG A 84 -5.50 -7.64 17.26
N LYS A 85 -6.26 -7.48 16.18
CA LYS A 85 -6.41 -8.52 15.15
C LYS A 85 -5.14 -8.66 14.31
N MET A 86 -4.46 -7.56 13.99
CA MET A 86 -3.15 -7.59 13.31
C MET A 86 -2.07 -8.27 14.15
N LEU A 87 -2.01 -7.99 15.46
CA LEU A 87 -1.09 -8.66 16.38
C LEU A 87 -1.31 -10.17 16.37
N ARG A 88 -2.58 -10.60 16.43
CA ARG A 88 -2.93 -12.02 16.34
C ARG A 88 -2.42 -12.68 15.05
N LEU A 89 -2.52 -12.01 13.90
CA LEU A 89 -1.98 -12.54 12.63
C LEU A 89 -0.46 -12.76 12.69
N VAL A 90 0.26 -11.88 13.38
CA VAL A 90 1.72 -11.97 13.57
C VAL A 90 2.06 -13.09 14.56
N GLU A 91 1.40 -13.13 15.72
CA GLU A 91 1.65 -14.13 16.78
C GLU A 91 1.30 -15.56 16.32
N GLU A 92 0.24 -15.72 15.52
CA GLU A 92 -0.19 -17.01 14.95
C GLU A 92 0.57 -17.38 13.66
N GLY A 93 1.58 -16.60 13.25
CA GLY A 93 2.43 -16.88 12.08
C GLY A 93 1.69 -16.88 10.73
N GLN A 94 0.52 -16.25 10.64
CA GLN A 94 -0.24 -16.12 9.39
C GLN A 94 0.43 -15.15 8.40
N VAL A 95 1.27 -14.26 8.94
CA VAL A 95 2.12 -13.31 8.20
C VAL A 95 3.56 -13.38 8.72
N ASN A 96 4.52 -12.93 7.92
CA ASN A 96 5.95 -12.97 8.27
C ASN A 96 6.37 -11.92 9.31
N GLY A 97 5.47 -11.00 9.68
CA GLY A 97 5.76 -9.89 10.59
C GLY A 97 4.89 -8.67 10.31
N TRP A 98 5.18 -7.56 11.00
CA TRP A 98 4.47 -6.29 10.83
C TRP A 98 4.73 -5.62 9.48
N ASP A 99 5.83 -5.96 8.81
CA ASP A 99 6.22 -5.45 7.50
C ASP A 99 5.86 -6.40 6.35
N ASP A 100 5.12 -7.48 6.61
CA ASP A 100 4.70 -8.41 5.56
C ASP A 100 3.90 -7.66 4.47
N PRO A 101 4.14 -7.90 3.16
CA PRO A 101 3.43 -7.23 2.07
C PRO A 101 1.91 -7.34 2.12
N ARG A 102 1.35 -8.34 2.83
CA ARG A 102 -0.09 -8.53 3.01
C ARG A 102 -0.66 -7.69 4.15
N MET A 103 0.18 -7.12 5.02
CA MET A 103 -0.25 -6.31 6.16
C MET A 103 -0.60 -4.88 5.71
N PRO A 104 -1.68 -4.28 6.27
CA PRO A 104 -2.09 -2.91 5.94
C PRO A 104 -1.29 -1.85 6.71
N THR A 105 -0.12 -2.22 7.25
CA THR A 105 0.80 -1.26 7.84
C THR A 105 1.50 -0.47 6.74
N LEU A 106 1.93 0.76 7.04
CA LEU A 106 2.73 1.53 6.09
C LEU A 106 4.05 0.82 5.72
N GLN A 107 4.63 0.05 6.66
CA GLN A 107 5.81 -0.77 6.39
C GLN A 107 5.51 -1.92 5.42
N GLY A 108 4.40 -2.65 5.63
CA GLY A 108 3.95 -3.72 4.75
C GLY A 108 3.61 -3.22 3.35
N MET A 109 2.87 -2.11 3.26
CA MET A 109 2.55 -1.45 2.00
C MET A 109 3.81 -1.00 1.26
N ARG A 110 4.77 -0.38 1.96
CA ARG A 110 6.07 0.01 1.37
C ARG A 110 6.83 -1.21 0.84
N ARG A 111 6.88 -2.31 1.60
CA ARG A 111 7.53 -3.56 1.16
C ARG A 111 6.80 -4.21 -0.03
N ARG A 112 5.48 -4.09 -0.10
CA ARG A 112 4.66 -4.54 -1.26
C ARG A 112 4.93 -3.72 -2.53
N GLY A 113 5.52 -2.53 -2.42
CA GLY A 113 5.81 -1.66 -3.54
C GLY A 113 4.85 -0.48 -3.69
N PHE A 114 4.05 -0.15 -2.66
CA PHE A 114 3.28 1.09 -2.67
C PHE A 114 4.22 2.30 -2.63
N THR A 115 3.89 3.29 -3.46
CA THR A 115 4.58 4.57 -3.45
C THR A 115 3.90 5.56 -2.51
N PRO A 116 4.67 6.50 -1.93
CA PRO A 116 4.08 7.59 -1.16
C PRO A 116 3.07 8.42 -1.96
N GLU A 117 3.31 8.61 -3.27
CA GLU A 117 2.41 9.34 -4.18
C GLU A 117 1.05 8.65 -4.30
N ALA A 118 1.03 7.32 -4.47
CA ALA A 118 -0.21 6.56 -4.56
C ALA A 118 -1.04 6.65 -3.27
N ILE A 119 -0.41 6.60 -2.10
CA ILE A 119 -1.10 6.69 -0.80
C ILE A 119 -1.68 8.10 -0.60
N ARG A 120 -0.94 9.16 -0.97
CA ARG A 120 -1.45 10.54 -0.89
C ARG A 120 -2.62 10.77 -1.84
N ASN A 121 -2.51 10.34 -3.10
CA ASN A 121 -3.60 10.42 -4.08
C ASN A 121 -4.84 9.65 -3.60
N PHE A 122 -4.65 8.46 -3.01
CA PHE A 122 -5.74 7.73 -2.38
C PHE A 122 -6.42 8.55 -1.27
N ALA A 123 -5.64 9.14 -0.36
CA ALA A 123 -6.18 9.97 0.72
C ALA A 123 -6.93 11.21 0.20
N GLU A 124 -6.41 11.86 -0.85
CA GLU A 124 -7.07 13.00 -1.52
C GLU A 124 -8.42 12.59 -2.15
N ARG A 125 -8.47 11.43 -2.81
CA ARG A 125 -9.71 10.93 -3.44
C ARG A 125 -10.77 10.48 -2.45
N VAL A 126 -10.36 9.89 -1.33
CA VAL A 126 -11.29 9.52 -0.25
C VAL A 126 -11.87 10.78 0.40
N GLY A 127 -11.05 11.82 0.54
CA GLY A 127 -11.44 13.07 1.18
C GLY A 127 -11.63 12.93 2.69
N VAL A 128 -12.11 14.00 3.31
CA VAL A 128 -12.35 14.08 4.76
C VAL A 128 -13.81 14.46 4.99
N ALA A 129 -14.52 13.64 5.76
CA ALA A 129 -15.92 13.86 6.10
C ALA A 129 -16.19 13.43 7.54
N LYS A 130 -17.28 13.94 8.15
CA LYS A 130 -17.79 13.48 9.44
C LYS A 130 -18.70 12.25 9.36
N ARG A 131 -18.96 11.72 8.16
CA ARG A 131 -19.80 10.53 7.99
C ARG A 131 -18.92 9.29 7.87
N GLU A 132 -19.22 8.27 8.66
CA GLU A 132 -18.58 6.97 8.51
C GLU A 132 -18.86 6.37 7.13
N ASN A 133 -17.79 5.88 6.50
CA ASN A 133 -17.87 5.22 5.21
C ASN A 133 -16.88 4.05 5.15
N VAL A 134 -17.22 3.04 4.36
CA VAL A 134 -16.30 1.93 4.03
C VAL A 134 -15.84 2.13 2.60
N ILE A 135 -14.55 2.35 2.44
CA ILE A 135 -13.91 2.54 1.13
C ILE A 135 -13.47 1.19 0.58
N ASP A 136 -13.66 0.99 -0.71
CA ASP A 136 -13.22 -0.23 -1.38
C ASP A 136 -11.68 -0.23 -1.55
N VAL A 137 -11.03 -1.34 -1.17
CA VAL A 137 -9.59 -1.54 -1.35
C VAL A 137 -9.17 -1.44 -2.81
N ALA A 138 -10.08 -1.70 -3.76
CA ALA A 138 -9.83 -1.54 -5.18
C ALA A 138 -9.46 -0.09 -5.56
N LEU A 139 -9.96 0.92 -4.85
CA LEU A 139 -9.56 2.32 -5.07
C LEU A 139 -8.09 2.55 -4.70
N LEU A 140 -7.64 1.99 -3.58
CA LEU A 140 -6.25 2.06 -3.15
C LEU A 140 -5.30 1.37 -4.16
N GLU A 141 -5.68 0.19 -4.64
CA GLU A 141 -4.92 -0.51 -5.67
C GLU A 141 -4.94 0.23 -7.02
N HIS A 142 -6.05 0.88 -7.36
CA HIS A 142 -6.16 1.71 -8.55
C HIS A 142 -5.19 2.90 -8.49
N CYS A 143 -5.12 3.62 -7.37
CA CYS A 143 -4.16 4.71 -7.19
C CYS A 143 -2.70 4.24 -7.37
N LEU A 144 -2.37 3.03 -6.89
CA LEU A 144 -1.05 2.44 -7.11
C LEU A 144 -0.81 2.10 -8.58
N ARG A 145 -1.79 1.48 -9.26
CA ARG A 145 -1.70 1.14 -10.68
C ARG A 145 -1.50 2.39 -11.55
N GLU A 146 -2.22 3.47 -11.26
CA GLU A 146 -2.07 4.74 -11.98
C GLU A 146 -0.68 5.36 -11.78
N ASP A 147 -0.16 5.37 -10.55
CA ASP A 147 1.19 5.89 -10.28
C ASP A 147 2.24 5.06 -11.00
N LEU A 148 2.23 3.73 -10.83
CA LEU A 148 3.20 2.84 -11.45
C LEU A 148 3.11 2.81 -12.98
N ASN A 149 1.91 2.97 -13.56
CA ASN A 149 1.77 3.06 -15.02
C ASN A 149 2.57 4.23 -15.60
N LYS A 150 2.70 5.35 -14.87
CA LYS A 150 3.42 6.53 -15.33
C LYS A 150 4.94 6.41 -15.18
N ARG A 151 5.43 5.73 -14.13
CA ARG A 151 6.87 5.74 -13.77
C ARG A 151 7.61 4.42 -13.92
N ALA A 152 6.92 3.28 -13.87
CA ALA A 152 7.58 1.98 -13.84
C ALA A 152 8.10 1.60 -15.23
N GLN A 153 9.35 1.16 -15.29
CA GLN A 153 9.90 0.64 -16.54
C GLN A 153 9.32 -0.75 -16.84
N ARG A 154 8.85 -0.95 -18.06
CA ARG A 154 8.29 -2.21 -18.55
C ARG A 154 9.42 -3.22 -18.74
N ARG A 155 9.23 -4.39 -18.17
CA ARG A 155 10.14 -5.54 -18.29
C ARG A 155 9.33 -6.78 -18.66
N MET A 156 9.99 -7.73 -19.29
CA MET A 156 9.43 -9.05 -19.54
C MET A 156 9.93 -9.96 -18.42
N GLY A 157 9.01 -10.58 -17.71
CA GLY A 157 9.30 -11.60 -16.70
C GLY A 157 8.43 -12.81 -17.00
N VAL A 158 9.04 -13.99 -16.99
CA VAL A 158 8.36 -15.27 -17.17
C VAL A 158 8.34 -15.98 -15.83
N LEU A 159 7.17 -16.10 -15.23
CA LEU A 159 6.96 -16.68 -13.92
C LEU A 159 6.87 -18.21 -13.97
N ARG A 160 6.27 -18.76 -15.04
CA ARG A 160 6.16 -20.21 -15.27
C ARG A 160 6.79 -20.57 -16.60
N PRO A 161 8.12 -20.76 -16.64
CA PRO A 161 8.84 -20.92 -17.89
C PRO A 161 8.40 -22.19 -18.65
N LEU A 162 8.17 -22.00 -19.94
CA LEU A 162 8.08 -23.03 -20.96
C LEU A 162 9.16 -22.72 -22.00
N LYS A 163 10.10 -23.66 -22.18
CA LYS A 163 11.18 -23.51 -23.16
C LYS A 163 10.60 -23.67 -24.57
N VAL A 164 10.95 -22.73 -25.45
CA VAL A 164 10.61 -22.74 -26.87
C VAL A 164 11.91 -22.74 -27.67
N VAL A 165 11.98 -23.61 -28.67
CA VAL A 165 13.12 -23.70 -29.59
C VAL A 165 12.61 -23.32 -30.98
N ILE A 166 13.16 -22.27 -31.55
CA ILE A 166 12.82 -21.82 -32.91
C ILE A 166 13.67 -22.61 -33.90
N ASP A 167 13.03 -23.56 -34.59
CA ASP A 167 13.69 -24.54 -35.45
C ASP A 167 14.52 -23.92 -36.57
N ASN A 168 14.04 -22.83 -37.17
CA ASN A 168 14.66 -22.13 -38.29
C ASN A 168 15.60 -20.97 -37.89
N TYR A 169 15.87 -20.77 -36.59
CA TYR A 169 16.82 -19.75 -36.13
C TYR A 169 18.21 -20.36 -35.84
N PRO A 170 19.32 -19.77 -36.30
CA PRO A 170 20.66 -20.33 -36.10
C PRO A 170 21.06 -20.42 -34.61
N GLU A 171 21.78 -21.48 -34.24
CA GLU A 171 22.17 -21.77 -32.85
C GLU A 171 23.10 -20.70 -32.26
N ASP A 172 24.07 -20.22 -33.03
CA ASP A 172 25.09 -19.26 -32.57
C ASP A 172 24.71 -17.79 -32.81
N GLN A 173 23.48 -17.51 -33.27
CA GLN A 173 23.02 -16.15 -33.55
C GLN A 173 22.28 -15.57 -32.34
N VAL A 174 22.67 -14.36 -31.95
CA VAL A 174 21.94 -13.52 -31.00
C VAL A 174 21.73 -12.14 -31.63
N GLU A 175 20.49 -11.68 -31.62
CA GLU A 175 20.10 -10.36 -32.12
C GLU A 175 19.60 -9.46 -30.99
N GLU A 176 20.06 -8.21 -30.97
CA GLU A 176 19.71 -7.24 -29.94
C GLU A 176 18.54 -6.36 -30.42
N LEU A 177 17.33 -6.69 -29.97
CA LEU A 177 16.10 -6.02 -30.35
C LEU A 177 15.80 -4.83 -29.43
N ASP A 178 15.27 -3.73 -30.00
CA ASP A 178 14.90 -2.55 -29.22
C ASP A 178 13.53 -2.73 -28.53
N ALA A 179 13.54 -2.66 -27.20
CA ALA A 179 12.35 -2.66 -26.36
C ALA A 179 12.18 -1.32 -25.65
N ILE A 180 11.04 -0.66 -25.84
CA ILE A 180 10.70 0.60 -25.17
C ILE A 180 10.57 0.38 -23.65
N ASN A 181 11.21 1.24 -22.85
CA ASN A 181 11.17 1.15 -21.39
C ASN A 181 9.83 1.62 -20.82
N ASN A 182 9.23 2.66 -21.35
CA ASN A 182 7.91 3.12 -20.91
C ASN A 182 7.12 3.71 -22.09
N PRO A 183 6.02 3.08 -22.53
CA PRO A 183 5.20 3.61 -23.60
C PRO A 183 4.55 4.97 -23.27
N GLU A 184 4.35 5.27 -21.98
CA GLU A 184 3.75 6.54 -21.50
C GLU A 184 4.77 7.66 -21.34
N ASP A 185 6.08 7.36 -21.49
CA ASP A 185 7.16 8.31 -21.28
C ASP A 185 8.23 8.14 -22.35
N ALA A 186 8.18 9.00 -23.37
CA ALA A 186 9.15 9.01 -24.46
C ALA A 186 10.59 9.28 -23.98
N SER A 187 10.77 9.92 -22.82
CA SER A 187 12.10 10.20 -22.26
C SER A 187 12.74 8.98 -21.58
N ALA A 188 11.96 7.92 -21.31
CA ALA A 188 12.46 6.69 -20.68
C ALA A 188 13.36 5.84 -21.59
N GLY A 189 13.43 6.18 -22.88
CA GLY A 189 14.27 5.53 -23.88
C GLY A 189 13.91 4.07 -24.16
N SER A 190 14.81 3.37 -24.85
CA SER A 190 14.73 1.94 -25.11
C SER A 190 15.86 1.18 -24.41
N ARG A 191 15.76 -0.15 -24.42
CA ARG A 191 16.85 -1.06 -24.07
C ARG A 191 16.96 -2.13 -25.13
N LYS A 192 18.16 -2.71 -25.24
CA LYS A 192 18.38 -3.90 -26.04
C LYS A 192 17.94 -5.15 -25.29
N VAL A 193 17.31 -6.08 -25.99
CA VAL A 193 16.87 -7.39 -25.48
C VAL A 193 17.39 -8.46 -26.44
N PRO A 194 18.15 -9.46 -25.94
CA PRO A 194 18.67 -10.51 -26.79
C PRO A 194 17.55 -11.44 -27.25
N PHE A 195 17.56 -11.73 -28.54
CA PHE A 195 16.74 -12.74 -29.19
C PHE A 195 17.66 -13.84 -29.71
N SER A 196 17.34 -15.09 -29.41
CA SER A 196 18.12 -16.25 -29.81
C SER A 196 17.19 -17.42 -30.15
N ARG A 197 17.78 -18.54 -30.59
CA ARG A 197 17.06 -19.77 -30.92
C ARG A 197 16.24 -20.33 -29.74
N GLU A 198 16.74 -20.19 -28.52
CA GLU A 198 16.12 -20.74 -27.32
C GLU A 198 15.52 -19.64 -26.45
N LEU A 199 14.21 -19.67 -26.28
CA LEU A 199 13.46 -18.67 -25.53
C LEU A 199 12.62 -19.31 -24.43
N TYR A 200 12.13 -18.47 -23.52
CA TYR A 200 11.12 -18.85 -22.54
C TYR A 200 9.86 -18.02 -22.75
N ILE A 201 8.72 -18.69 -22.76
CA ILE A 201 7.40 -18.06 -22.71
C ILE A 201 6.69 -18.45 -21.42
N GLU A 202 5.62 -17.74 -21.08
CA GLU A 202 4.74 -18.19 -20.02
C GLU A 202 4.03 -19.47 -20.43
N ARG A 203 3.97 -20.43 -19.50
CA ARG A 203 3.29 -21.71 -19.75
C ARG A 203 1.84 -21.54 -20.16
N ASP A 204 1.15 -20.52 -19.65
CA ASP A 204 -0.25 -20.23 -20.00
C ASP A 204 -0.42 -19.59 -21.39
N ASP A 205 0.67 -19.15 -22.01
CA ASP A 205 0.66 -18.61 -23.37
C ASP A 205 0.76 -19.72 -24.44
N PHE A 206 0.77 -21.00 -24.04
CA PHE A 206 0.69 -22.15 -24.94
C PHE A 206 -0.46 -23.10 -24.56
N MET A 207 -1.18 -23.62 -25.56
CA MET A 207 -2.21 -24.65 -25.36
C MET A 207 -2.33 -25.56 -26.59
N GLU A 208 -2.34 -26.88 -26.39
CA GLU A 208 -2.46 -27.88 -27.46
C GLU A 208 -3.83 -27.88 -28.14
N ASP A 209 -4.91 -27.80 -27.36
CA ASP A 209 -6.29 -27.67 -27.84
C ASP A 209 -6.90 -26.32 -27.42
N PRO A 210 -6.54 -25.23 -28.13
CA PRO A 210 -6.92 -23.88 -27.72
C PRO A 210 -8.40 -23.56 -28.05
N PRO A 211 -9.21 -23.10 -27.07
CA PRO A 211 -10.58 -22.68 -27.34
C PRO A 211 -10.63 -21.46 -28.26
N LYS A 212 -11.80 -21.18 -28.86
CA LYS A 212 -11.97 -20.07 -29.83
C LYS A 212 -11.55 -18.69 -29.31
N LYS A 213 -11.62 -18.46 -28.00
CA LYS A 213 -11.24 -17.18 -27.36
C LYS A 213 -9.81 -17.17 -26.79
N PHE A 214 -8.98 -18.13 -27.19
CA PHE A 214 -7.56 -18.15 -26.86
C PHE A 214 -6.76 -17.50 -27.98
N PHE A 215 -6.00 -16.45 -27.68
CA PHE A 215 -5.24 -15.66 -28.67
C PHE A 215 -3.72 -15.82 -28.53
N ARG A 216 -3.26 -16.88 -27.85
CA ARG A 216 -1.84 -17.20 -27.71
C ARG A 216 -1.46 -18.46 -28.48
N LEU A 217 -0.25 -18.97 -28.25
CA LEU A 217 0.39 -19.99 -29.06
C LEU A 217 -0.33 -21.33 -28.93
N GLY A 218 -0.47 -22.02 -30.06
CA GLY A 218 -1.00 -23.39 -30.11
C GLY A 218 -0.69 -23.98 -31.47
N PRO A 219 -0.90 -25.28 -31.67
CA PRO A 219 -0.58 -25.95 -32.93
C PRO A 219 -1.22 -25.24 -34.13
N GLY A 220 -0.41 -24.86 -35.12
CA GLY A 220 -0.83 -24.15 -36.34
C GLY A 220 -1.24 -22.69 -36.13
N ARG A 221 -1.01 -22.11 -34.94
CA ARG A 221 -1.30 -20.70 -34.64
C ARG A 221 -0.03 -19.88 -34.59
N GLU A 222 -0.09 -18.71 -35.22
CA GLU A 222 0.98 -17.73 -35.20
C GLU A 222 0.74 -16.69 -34.09
N VAL A 223 1.77 -16.35 -33.33
CA VAL A 223 1.73 -15.28 -32.32
C VAL A 223 2.92 -14.36 -32.44
N ARG A 224 2.73 -13.10 -32.06
CA ARG A 224 3.82 -12.13 -32.02
C ARG A 224 4.52 -12.16 -30.66
N LEU A 225 5.82 -12.42 -30.67
CA LEU A 225 6.67 -12.18 -29.50
C LEU A 225 6.85 -10.66 -29.31
N ARG A 226 6.67 -10.16 -28.10
CA ARG A 226 6.71 -8.72 -27.82
C ARG A 226 8.09 -8.14 -28.19
N TYR A 227 8.10 -7.10 -29.02
CA TYR A 227 9.31 -6.47 -29.60
C TYR A 227 10.12 -7.34 -30.57
N ALA A 228 9.62 -8.52 -30.92
CA ALA A 228 10.30 -9.47 -31.80
C ALA A 228 9.36 -9.95 -32.92
N TYR A 229 9.70 -11.12 -33.48
CA TYR A 229 9.06 -11.72 -34.64
C TYR A 229 7.76 -12.44 -34.31
N TYR A 230 7.07 -12.89 -35.36
CA TYR A 230 6.01 -13.86 -35.25
C TYR A 230 6.59 -15.27 -35.21
N VAL A 231 6.00 -16.14 -34.39
CA VAL A 231 6.37 -17.56 -34.27
C VAL A 231 5.12 -18.41 -34.43
N THR A 232 5.26 -19.54 -35.13
CA THR A 232 4.20 -20.52 -35.34
C THR A 232 4.61 -21.85 -34.74
N CYS A 233 3.70 -22.51 -34.04
CA CYS A 233 3.89 -23.85 -33.48
C CYS A 233 3.41 -24.93 -34.45
#